data_AF-A0A2V6U0K7-F1
#
_entry.id   AF-A0A2V6U0K7-F1
#
_cell.length_a   1.000
_cell.length_b   1.000
_cell.length_c   1.000
_cell.angle_alpha   90.00
_cell.angle_beta   90.00
_cell.angle_gamma   90.00
#
_symmetry.space_group_name_H-M   'P 1'
#
loop_
_entity.id
_entity.type
_entity.pdbx_description
1 polymer ?
#
loop_
_entity_poly.entity_id
_entity_poly.type
_entity_poly.pdbx_seq_one_letter_code
_entity_poly.pdbx_strand_id
1 'polypeptide(L)'
;NTVGNWAERRSIAYTSYMDLSGKPEVRALIGEEIRKCNETLPEAGKVRRFLLLTKDLEADDAEMTRTRKVRRRFVAEKYAAVIDAFYGGRDEVELATNITYEDGRQAMIQSRVRLENVEEAVVRG
;
A
#
# COMPACT_ATOMS: atom_id res chain seq x y z
N ASN A 1 10.21 -1.39 16.34
CA ASN A 1 8.85 -0.91 16.65
C ASN A 1 7.98 -1.21 15.43
N THR A 2 6.83 -1.85 15.57
CA THR A 2 5.96 -2.28 14.44
C THR A 2 4.64 -1.53 14.46
N VAL A 3 3.96 -1.45 13.30
CA VAL A 3 2.62 -0.84 13.19
C VAL A 3 1.60 -1.58 14.07
N GLY A 4 1.69 -2.91 14.16
CA GLY A 4 0.84 -3.71 15.05
C GLY A 4 0.99 -3.31 16.53
N ASN A 5 2.23 -3.19 17.02
CA ASN A 5 2.45 -2.74 18.40
C ASN A 5 2.02 -1.28 18.63
N TRP A 6 2.18 -0.42 17.62
CA TRP A 6 1.68 0.95 17.66
C TRP A 6 0.15 1.01 17.80
N ALA A 7 -0.57 0.12 17.09
CA ALA A 7 -2.02 0.01 17.13
C ALA A 7 -2.50 -0.51 18.49
N GLU A 8 -1.86 -1.54 19.03
CA GLU A 8 -2.14 -2.10 20.36
C GLU A 8 -2.03 -1.05 21.46
N ARG A 9 -0.94 -0.26 21.46
CA ARG A 9 -0.72 0.83 22.42
C ARG A 9 -1.79 1.93 22.36
N ARG A 10 -2.53 2.02 21.25
CA ARG A 10 -3.62 2.97 21.01
C ARG A 10 -5.00 2.34 21.12
N SER A 11 -5.08 1.08 21.55
CA SER A 11 -6.34 0.31 21.64
C SER A 11 -7.07 0.20 20.29
N ILE A 12 -6.34 0.21 19.19
CA ILE A 12 -6.89 0.01 17.84
C ILE A 12 -6.97 -1.49 17.59
N ALA A 13 -8.18 -2.05 17.64
CA ALA A 13 -8.42 -3.47 17.43
C ALA A 13 -8.26 -3.86 15.95
N TYR A 14 -7.50 -4.92 15.67
CA TYR A 14 -7.36 -5.49 14.33
C TYR A 14 -7.29 -7.01 14.39
N THR A 15 -7.72 -7.70 13.33
CA THR A 15 -7.75 -9.18 13.27
C THR A 15 -6.80 -9.79 12.25
N SER A 16 -6.30 -8.99 11.31
CA SER A 16 -5.40 -9.45 10.25
C SER A 16 -4.57 -8.28 9.72
N TYR A 17 -3.56 -8.60 8.92
CA TYR A 17 -2.79 -7.58 8.19
C TYR A 17 -3.68 -6.75 7.25
N MET A 18 -4.60 -7.40 6.53
CA MET A 18 -5.54 -6.72 5.64
C MET A 18 -6.41 -5.71 6.39
N ASP A 19 -6.93 -6.11 7.56
CA ASP A 19 -7.71 -5.21 8.41
C ASP A 19 -6.84 -4.04 8.90
N LEU A 20 -5.65 -4.33 9.45
CA LEU A 20 -4.74 -3.31 9.98
C LEU A 20 -4.31 -2.29 8.90
N SER A 21 -3.88 -2.75 7.73
CA SER A 21 -3.48 -1.90 6.60
C SER A 21 -4.64 -1.08 6.03
N GLY A 22 -5.87 -1.58 6.16
CA GLY A 22 -7.08 -0.88 5.76
C GLY A 22 -7.55 0.21 6.72
N LYS A 23 -6.95 0.35 7.91
CA LYS A 23 -7.39 1.33 8.91
C LYS A 23 -7.02 2.77 8.56
N PRO A 24 -7.95 3.73 8.72
CA PRO A 24 -7.66 5.14 8.49
C PRO A 24 -6.52 5.65 9.38
N GLU A 25 -6.43 5.18 10.63
CA GLU A 25 -5.37 5.57 11.57
C GLU A 25 -3.99 5.11 11.08
N VAL A 26 -3.90 3.94 10.44
CA VAL A 26 -2.64 3.44 9.87
C VAL A 26 -2.27 4.22 8.62
N ARG A 27 -3.24 4.56 7.75
CA ARG A 27 -2.96 5.43 6.60
C ARG A 27 -2.49 6.81 7.03
N ALA A 28 -3.12 7.40 8.04
CA ALA A 28 -2.69 8.68 8.62
C ALA A 28 -1.26 8.60 9.19
N LEU A 29 -0.96 7.57 9.97
CA LEU A 29 0.39 7.33 10.50
C LEU A 29 1.44 7.26 9.39
N ILE A 30 1.20 6.45 8.36
CA ILE A 30 2.15 6.30 7.25
C ILE A 30 2.27 7.61 6.45
N GLY A 31 1.17 8.33 6.24
CA GLY A 31 1.18 9.64 5.59
C GLY A 31 2.02 10.68 6.33
N GLU A 32 1.99 10.69 7.66
CA GLU A 32 2.86 11.53 8.49
C GLU A 32 4.35 11.19 8.32
N GLU A 33 4.69 9.90 8.35
CA GLU A 33 6.09 9.47 8.17
C GLU A 33 6.59 9.77 6.74
N ILE A 34 5.76 9.60 5.72
CA ILE A 34 6.09 9.99 4.34
C ILE A 34 6.32 11.50 4.25
N ARG A 35 5.48 12.32 4.89
CA ARG A 35 5.67 13.79 4.93
C ARG A 35 7.01 14.17 5.53
N LYS A 36 7.37 13.59 6.69
CA LYS A 36 8.68 13.81 7.33
C LYS A 36 9.84 13.39 6.42
N CYS A 37 9.73 12.25 5.73
CA CYS A 37 10.76 11.81 4.79
C CYS A 37 10.89 12.78 3.60
N ASN A 38 9.77 13.24 3.05
CA ASN A 38 9.73 14.17 1.91
C ASN A 38 10.43 15.51 2.20
N GLU A 39 10.49 15.97 3.46
CA GLU A 39 11.22 17.19 3.84
C GLU A 39 12.72 17.11 3.50
N THR A 40 13.27 15.90 3.45
CA THR A 40 14.69 15.66 3.16
C THR A 40 14.97 15.35 1.69
N LEU A 41 13.93 15.24 0.86
CA LEU A 41 14.04 14.83 -0.54
C LEU A 41 13.91 16.03 -1.49
N PRO A 42 14.65 16.03 -2.62
CA PRO A 42 14.42 17.00 -3.68
C PRO A 42 13.03 16.80 -4.29
N GLU A 43 12.50 17.85 -4.93
CA GLU A 43 11.12 17.87 -5.45
C GLU A 43 10.78 16.69 -6.38
N ALA A 44 11.74 16.25 -7.20
CA ALA A 44 11.58 15.11 -8.11
C ALA A 44 11.55 13.74 -7.39
N GLY A 45 12.04 13.68 -6.15
CA GLY A 45 12.07 12.46 -5.34
C GLY A 45 10.93 12.36 -4.32
N LYS A 46 10.13 13.41 -4.14
CA LYS A 46 9.03 13.42 -3.17
C LYS A 46 7.91 12.48 -3.58
N VAL A 47 7.42 11.70 -2.62
CA VAL A 47 6.21 10.89 -2.79
C VAL A 47 5.00 11.80 -2.73
N ARG A 48 4.18 11.84 -3.79
CA ARG A 48 2.96 12.69 -3.85
C ARG A 48 1.71 11.97 -3.42
N ARG A 49 1.61 10.69 -3.78
CA ARG A 49 0.50 9.82 -3.47
C ARG A 49 1.02 8.47 -3.02
N PHE A 50 0.31 7.82 -2.13
CA PHE A 50 0.61 6.47 -1.70
C PHE A 50 -0.67 5.68 -1.47
N LEU A 51 -0.53 4.37 -1.29
CA LEU A 51 -1.56 3.49 -0.80
C LEU A 51 -0.90 2.38 0.02
N LEU A 52 -1.70 1.70 0.83
CA LEU A 52 -1.27 0.53 1.57
C LEU A 52 -1.85 -0.72 0.90
N LEU A 53 -0.97 -1.66 0.55
CA LEU A 53 -1.40 -2.96 0.06
C LEU A 53 -1.99 -3.77 1.22
N THR A 54 -3.02 -4.55 0.93
CA THR A 54 -3.70 -5.41 1.91
C THR A 54 -3.04 -6.78 2.08
N LYS A 55 -1.93 -7.02 1.36
CA LYS A 55 -1.04 -8.17 1.51
C LYS A 55 0.41 -7.73 1.30
N ASP A 56 1.34 -8.54 1.77
CA ASP A 56 2.74 -8.37 1.46
C ASP A 56 3.07 -8.83 0.03
N LEU A 57 4.16 -8.29 -0.50
CA LEU A 57 4.75 -8.77 -1.74
C LEU A 57 5.55 -10.04 -1.45
N GLU A 58 5.30 -11.09 -2.22
CA GLU A 58 5.87 -12.42 -1.92
C GLU A 58 6.73 -12.96 -3.07
N ALA A 59 7.70 -13.82 -2.71
CA ALA A 59 8.58 -14.43 -3.69
C ALA A 59 7.86 -15.53 -4.49
N ASP A 60 6.95 -16.26 -3.85
CA ASP A 60 6.20 -17.38 -4.45
C ASP A 60 5.17 -16.86 -5.47
N ASP A 61 4.62 -15.67 -5.22
CA ASP A 61 3.81 -14.93 -6.19
C ASP A 61 4.64 -14.28 -7.31
N ALA A 62 5.96 -14.51 -7.37
CA ALA A 62 6.89 -13.89 -8.31
C ALA A 62 6.96 -12.35 -8.25
N GLU A 63 6.47 -11.73 -7.17
CA GLU A 63 6.51 -10.28 -6.97
C GLU A 63 7.87 -9.82 -6.41
N MET A 64 8.56 -10.71 -5.69
CA MET A 64 9.89 -10.47 -5.14
C MET A 64 10.88 -11.59 -5.49
N THR A 65 12.17 -11.29 -5.44
CA THR A 65 13.21 -12.32 -5.37
C THR A 65 13.26 -12.91 -3.96
N ARG A 66 13.85 -14.11 -3.80
CA ARG A 66 14.15 -14.67 -2.46
C ARG A 66 15.03 -13.75 -1.59
N THR A 67 15.74 -12.82 -2.22
CA THR A 67 16.55 -11.78 -1.57
C THR A 67 15.79 -10.46 -1.34
N ARG A 68 14.46 -10.48 -1.40
CA ARG A 68 13.58 -9.33 -1.16
C ARG A 68 13.73 -8.16 -2.13
N LYS A 69 14.13 -8.41 -3.39
CA LYS A 69 14.10 -7.39 -4.44
C LYS A 69 12.79 -7.45 -5.21
N VAL A 70 12.10 -6.32 -5.37
CA VAL A 70 10.86 -6.23 -6.15
C VAL A 70 11.12 -6.54 -7.63
N ARG A 71 10.34 -7.46 -8.20
CA ARG A 71 10.32 -7.74 -9.63
C ARG A 71 9.40 -6.76 -10.34
N ARG A 72 9.91 -5.54 -10.57
CA ARG A 72 9.14 -4.37 -11.03
C ARG A 72 8.20 -4.65 -12.20
N ARG A 73 8.65 -5.37 -13.23
CA ARG A 73 7.81 -5.69 -14.40
C ARG A 73 6.57 -6.49 -14.00
N PHE A 74 6.75 -7.55 -13.21
CA PHE A 74 5.66 -8.42 -12.78
C PHE A 74 4.68 -7.68 -11.85
N VAL A 75 5.20 -6.87 -10.93
CA VAL A 75 4.38 -6.01 -10.08
C VAL A 75 3.63 -4.96 -10.91
N ALA A 76 4.26 -4.34 -11.91
CA ALA A 76 3.59 -3.37 -12.77
C ALA A 76 2.43 -3.98 -13.56
N GLU A 77 2.61 -5.20 -14.09
CA GLU A 77 1.56 -5.95 -14.78
C GLU A 77 0.42 -6.33 -13.82
N LYS A 78 0.75 -6.89 -12.65
CA LYS A 78 -0.24 -7.37 -11.66
C LYS A 78 -1.04 -6.22 -11.00
N TYR A 79 -0.41 -5.06 -10.80
CA TYR A 79 -1.01 -3.89 -10.15
C TYR A 79 -1.28 -2.76 -11.14
N ALA A 80 -1.46 -3.07 -12.44
CA ALA A 80 -1.68 -2.06 -13.48
C ALA A 80 -2.85 -1.11 -13.14
N ALA A 81 -3.99 -1.65 -12.70
CA ALA A 81 -5.16 -0.84 -12.32
C ALA A 81 -4.86 0.18 -11.21
N VAL A 82 -3.96 -0.17 -10.30
CA VAL A 82 -3.51 0.68 -9.19
C VAL A 82 -2.58 1.78 -9.71
N ILE A 83 -1.64 1.44 -10.59
CA ILE A 83 -0.74 2.39 -11.24
C ILE A 83 -1.57 3.39 -12.07
N ASP A 84 -2.55 2.89 -12.82
CA ASP A 84 -3.49 3.72 -13.57
C ASP A 84 -4.32 4.63 -12.65
N ALA A 85 -4.69 4.16 -11.45
CA ALA A 85 -5.38 4.99 -10.46
C ALA A 85 -4.49 6.14 -9.94
N PHE A 86 -3.20 5.89 -9.71
CA PHE A 86 -2.25 6.94 -9.33
C PHE A 86 -2.15 8.03 -10.40
N TYR A 87 -2.00 7.66 -11.66
CA TYR A 87 -1.87 8.61 -12.76
C TYR A 87 -3.19 9.24 -13.21
N GLY A 88 -4.30 8.50 -13.07
CA GLY A 88 -5.65 8.94 -13.41
C GLY A 88 -6.32 9.78 -12.32
N GLY A 89 -5.64 10.02 -11.20
CA GLY A 89 -6.15 10.90 -10.15
C GLY A 89 -7.26 10.30 -9.28
N ARG A 90 -7.49 8.98 -9.34
CA ARG A 90 -8.53 8.30 -8.55
C ARG A 90 -8.12 8.20 -7.08
N ASP A 91 -9.10 8.28 -6.18
CA ASP A 91 -8.87 8.13 -4.73
C ASP A 91 -9.05 6.68 -4.25
N GLU A 92 -9.47 5.80 -5.15
CA GLU A 92 -9.77 4.42 -4.81
C GLU A 92 -9.70 3.50 -6.04
N VAL A 93 -9.39 2.24 -5.79
CA VAL A 93 -9.33 1.20 -6.81
C VAL A 93 -9.73 -0.14 -6.21
N GLU A 94 -10.51 -0.91 -6.97
CA GLU A 94 -10.72 -2.33 -6.71
C GLU A 94 -9.53 -3.11 -7.25
N LEU A 95 -8.88 -3.84 -6.36
CA LEU A 95 -7.73 -4.65 -6.65
C LEU A 95 -8.12 -6.12 -6.51
N ALA A 96 -8.03 -6.84 -7.64
CA ALA A 96 -8.14 -8.30 -7.69
C ALA A 96 -6.74 -8.89 -7.77
N THR A 97 -6.30 -9.52 -6.68
CA THR A 97 -4.96 -10.11 -6.58
C THR A 97 -5.06 -11.61 -6.47
N ASN A 98 -4.37 -12.33 -7.34
CA ASN A 98 -4.16 -13.77 -7.19
C ASN A 98 -3.14 -14.01 -6.07
N ILE A 99 -3.50 -14.88 -5.13
CA ILE A 99 -2.66 -15.40 -4.07
C ILE A 99 -2.47 -16.89 -4.29
N THR A 100 -1.22 -17.33 -4.22
CA THR A 100 -0.87 -18.76 -4.27
C THR A 100 -0.70 -19.27 -2.84
N TYR A 101 -1.51 -20.25 -2.43
CA TYR A 101 -1.35 -20.92 -1.14
C TYR A 101 -0.19 -21.91 -1.18
N GLU A 102 0.31 -22.30 -0.01
CA GLU A 102 1.41 -23.27 0.13
C GLU A 102 1.13 -24.62 -0.54
N ASP A 103 -0.15 -25.00 -0.66
CA ASP A 103 -0.59 -26.22 -1.35
C ASP A 103 -0.73 -26.06 -2.88
N GLY A 104 -0.33 -24.91 -3.42
CA GLY A 104 -0.39 -24.58 -4.84
C GLY A 104 -1.76 -24.12 -5.33
N ARG A 105 -2.80 -24.10 -4.48
CA ARG A 105 -4.09 -23.52 -4.86
C ARG A 105 -3.93 -22.03 -5.10
N GLN A 106 -4.67 -21.52 -6.07
CA GLN A 106 -4.78 -20.09 -6.31
C GLN A 106 -6.17 -19.61 -5.88
N ALA A 107 -6.21 -18.51 -5.13
CA ALA A 107 -7.44 -17.76 -4.90
C ALA A 107 -7.27 -16.33 -5.38
N MET A 108 -8.38 -15.76 -5.85
CA MET A 108 -8.47 -14.34 -6.13
C MET A 108 -9.02 -13.64 -4.90
N ILE A 109 -8.26 -12.69 -4.38
CA ILE A 109 -8.74 -11.78 -3.34
C ILE A 109 -9.12 -10.47 -3.99
N GLN A 110 -10.38 -10.07 -3.78
CA GLN A 110 -10.84 -8.74 -4.11
C GLN A 110 -10.71 -7.85 -2.89
N SER A 111 -10.10 -6.68 -3.07
CA SER A 111 -9.90 -5.70 -2.02
C SER A 111 -10.14 -4.31 -2.59
N ARG A 112 -10.73 -3.44 -1.78
CA ARG A 112 -10.91 -2.02 -2.12
C ARG A 112 -9.85 -1.23 -1.38
N VAL A 113 -8.93 -0.61 -2.11
CA VAL A 113 -7.83 0.16 -1.52
C VAL A 113 -7.96 1.63 -1.86
N ARG A 114 -7.63 2.48 -0.89
CA ARG A 114 -7.66 3.94 -1.04
C ARG A 114 -6.28 4.47 -1.37
N LEU A 115 -6.26 5.46 -2.24
CA LEU A 115 -5.08 6.27 -2.54
C LEU A 115 -5.14 7.52 -1.68
N GLU A 116 -4.01 7.86 -1.06
CA GLU A 116 -3.87 9.00 -0.18
C GLU A 116 -2.95 10.02 -0.82
N ASN A 117 -3.33 11.30 -0.78
CA ASN A 117 -2.46 12.40 -1.15
C ASN A 117 -1.57 12.76 0.05
N VAL A 118 -0.27 12.91 -0.20
CA VAL A 118 0.71 13.26 0.85
C VAL A 118 0.67 14.75 1.17
N GLU A 119 0.49 15.56 0.14
CA GLU A 119 0.24 16.99 0.26
C GLU A 119 -1.27 17.18 0.18
N GLU A 120 -1.87 17.83 1.18
CA GLU A 120 -3.28 18.22 1.10
C GLU A 120 -3.50 19.01 -0.19
N ALA A 121 -4.57 18.69 -0.93
CA ALA A 121 -5.03 19.56 -1.99
C ALA A 121 -5.30 20.92 -1.34
N VAL A 122 -4.43 21.90 -1.60
CA VAL A 122 -4.72 23.29 -1.28
C VAL A 122 -6.01 23.60 -2.01
N VAL A 123 -7.13 23.61 -1.28
CA VAL A 123 -8.40 24.11 -1.77
C VAL A 123 -8.12 25.56 -2.13
N ARG A 124 -7.90 25.82 -3.42
CA ARG A 124 -7.87 27.18 -3.94
C ARG A 124 -9.29 27.70 -3.76
N GLY A 125 -9.46 28.59 -2.79
CA GLY A 125 -10.68 29.37 -2.59
C GLY A 125 -10.97 30.29 -3.77
#